data_AF-A0A5C5PJJ9-F1
#
_entry.id   AF-A0A5C5PJJ9-F1
#
_cell.length_a   1.000
_cell.length_b   1.000
_cell.length_c   1.000
_cell.angle_alpha   90.00
_cell.angle_beta   90.00
_cell.angle_gamma   90.00
#
_symmetry.space_group_name_H-M   'P 1'
#
loop_
_entity.id
_entity.type
_entity.pdbx_description
1 polymer ?
#
loop_
_entity_poly.entity_id
_entity_poly.type
_entity_poly.pdbx_seq_one_letter_code
_entity_poly.pdbx_strand_id
1 'polypeptide(L)' 'MKNYNIAKNQSGLISNVSKQALQRAENLPQGMQQQVVIDIRGQAVTPVQRAQIVRGIVDKSNGAISPSSIRFKAE' A
#
# COMPACT_ATOMS: atom_id res chain seq x y z
N MET A 1 4.23 3.41 -13.15
CA MET A 1 3.89 3.95 -11.82
C MET A 1 2.54 4.65 -11.90
N LYS A 2 1.68 4.58 -10.88
CA LYS A 2 0.36 5.26 -10.86
C LYS A 2 0.37 6.36 -9.80
N ASN A 3 -0.17 7.52 -10.14
CA ASN A 3 -0.31 8.64 -9.20
C ASN A 3 -1.73 8.68 -8.64
N TYR A 4 -1.86 8.91 -7.33
CA TYR A 4 -3.15 9.05 -6.66
C TYR A 4 -3.13 10.31 -5.81
N ASN A 5 -4.20 11.10 -5.90
CA ASN A 5 -4.50 12.11 -4.90
C ASN A 5 -5.15 11.40 -3.72
N ILE A 6 -4.44 11.26 -2.59
CA ILE A 6 -4.92 10.49 -1.44
C ILE A 6 -6.19 11.10 -0.83
N ALA A 7 -6.30 12.43 -0.80
CA ALA A 7 -7.48 13.10 -0.28
C ALA A 7 -8.76 12.81 -1.10
N LYS A 8 -8.61 12.55 -2.41
CA LYS A 8 -9.75 12.30 -3.32
C LYS A 8 -9.94 10.83 -3.68
N ASN A 9 -8.90 10.00 -3.62
CA ASN A 9 -8.91 8.65 -4.17
C ASN A 9 -8.06 7.65 -3.37
N GLN A 10 -8.22 7.67 -2.04
CA GLN A 10 -7.59 6.70 -1.14
C GLN A 10 -8.00 5.25 -1.46
N SER A 11 -9.28 5.01 -1.78
CA SER A 11 -9.79 3.67 -2.08
C SER A 11 -9.20 3.09 -3.37
N GLY A 12 -8.94 3.92 -4.39
CA GLY A 12 -8.26 3.53 -5.62
C GLY A 12 -6.81 3.14 -5.39
N LEU A 13 -6.07 3.89 -4.58
CA LEU A 13 -4.71 3.52 -4.15
C LEU A 13 -4.72 2.14 -3.49
N ILE A 14 -5.54 1.95 -2.46
CA ILE A 14 -5.65 0.71 -1.69
C ILE A 14 -5.95 -0.47 -2.63
N SER A 15 -6.93 -0.32 -3.52
CA SER A 15 -7.38 -1.42 -4.37
C SER A 15 -6.33 -1.82 -5.41
N ASN A 16 -5.60 -0.85 -5.97
CA ASN A 16 -4.53 -1.15 -6.92
C ASN A 16 -3.32 -1.80 -6.25
N VAL A 17 -2.88 -1.30 -5.09
CA VAL A 17 -1.75 -1.89 -4.35
C VAL A 17 -2.06 -3.32 -3.92
N SER A 18 -3.27 -3.54 -3.37
CA SER A 18 -3.70 -4.88 -2.93
C SER A 18 -3.77 -5.87 -4.10
N LYS A 19 -4.31 -5.44 -5.26
CA LYS A 19 -4.34 -6.29 -6.46
C LYS A 19 -2.93 -6.68 -6.92
N GLN A 20 -1.99 -5.74 -6.91
CA GLN A 20 -0.59 -6.03 -7.26
C GLN A 20 0.06 -6.98 -6.27
N ALA A 21 -0.22 -6.83 -4.98
CA ALA A 21 0.28 -7.69 -3.92
C ALA A 21 -0.12 -9.15 -4.13
N LEU A 22 -1.40 -9.38 -4.43
CA LEU A 22 -1.95 -10.71 -4.68
C LEU A 22 -1.33 -11.34 -5.94
N GLN A 23 -1.28 -10.61 -7.05
CA GLN A 23 -0.68 -11.10 -8.30
C GLN A 23 0.81 -11.46 -8.15
N ARG A 24 1.54 -10.72 -7.31
CA ARG A 24 2.95 -11.00 -7.03
C ARG A 24 3.13 -12.16 -6.07
N ALA A 25 2.21 -12.35 -5.12
CA ALA A 25 2.26 -13.45 -4.17
C ALA A 25 2.20 -14.81 -4.87
N GLU A 26 1.44 -14.93 -5.97
CA GLU A 26 1.35 -16.15 -6.81
C GLU A 26 2.70 -16.57 -7.40
N ASN A 27 3.63 -15.62 -7.59
CA ASN A 27 4.91 -15.84 -8.24
C ASN A 27 6.10 -15.62 -7.29
N LEU A 28 5.84 -15.42 -6.00
CA LEU A 28 6.87 -15.09 -5.02
C LEU A 28 7.54 -16.39 -4.51
N PRO A 29 8.87 -16.53 -4.62
CA PRO A 29 9.57 -17.65 -3.99
C PRO A 29 9.32 -17.68 -2.48
N GLN A 30 9.26 -18.88 -1.91
CA GLN A 30 9.09 -19.06 -0.48
C GLN A 30 10.19 -18.32 0.31
N GLY A 31 9.80 -17.58 1.35
CA GLY A 31 10.71 -16.80 2.19
C GLY A 31 11.00 -15.38 1.69
N MET A 32 10.56 -15.01 0.48
CA MET A 32 10.62 -13.64 0.00
C MET A 32 9.53 -12.78 0.65
N GLN A 33 9.83 -11.50 0.88
CA GLN A 33 8.88 -10.52 1.40
C GLN A 33 8.65 -9.41 0.37
N GLN A 34 7.38 -9.01 0.23
CA GLN A 34 7.03 -7.83 -0.57
C GLN A 34 7.15 -6.57 0.29
N GLN A 35 7.66 -5.49 -0.32
CA GLN A 35 7.68 -4.16 0.28
C GLN A 35 6.91 -3.17 -0.61
N VAL A 36 6.19 -2.26 0.03
CA VAL A 36 5.47 -1.17 -0.64
C VAL A 36 5.96 0.16 -0.11
N VAL A 37 6.40 1.01 -1.03
CA VAL A 37 6.73 2.41 -0.75
C VAL A 37 5.64 3.27 -1.37
N ILE A 38 4.94 4.02 -0.54
CA ILE A 38 3.92 4.98 -0.95
C ILE A 38 4.54 6.37 -0.85
N ASP A 39 4.81 6.98 -2.00
CA ASP A 39 5.31 8.35 -2.07
C ASP A 39 4.16 9.32 -1.82
N ILE A 40 4.29 10.11 -0.75
CA ILE A 40 3.31 11.11 -0.31
C ILE A 40 3.91 12.51 -0.28
N ARG A 41 5.10 12.71 -0.87
CA ARG A 41 5.72 14.03 -0.96
C ARG A 41 4.79 14.99 -1.71
N GLY A 42 4.61 16.19 -1.15
CA GLY A 42 3.68 17.19 -1.68
C GLY A 42 2.19 16.88 -1.46
N GLN A 43 1.83 15.85 -0.69
CA GLN A 43 0.45 15.57 -0.28
C GLN A 43 0.28 15.73 1.24
N ALA A 44 -0.75 16.46 1.67
CA ALA A 44 -1.14 16.54 3.07
C ALA A 44 -1.86 15.26 3.50
N VAL A 45 -1.08 14.25 3.92
CA VAL A 45 -1.60 12.94 4.37
C VAL A 45 -1.50 12.83 5.89
N THR A 46 -2.65 12.77 6.57
CA THR A 46 -2.72 12.68 8.02
C THR A 46 -2.30 11.30 8.55
N PRO A 47 -1.87 11.18 9.82
CA PRO A 47 -1.59 9.88 10.43
C PRO A 47 -2.77 8.90 10.35
N VAL A 48 -4.00 9.41 10.49
CA VAL A 48 -5.23 8.61 10.37
C VAL A 48 -5.38 8.04 8.96
N GLN A 49 -5.16 8.86 7.92
CA GLN A 49 -5.18 8.39 6.53
C GLN A 49 -4.10 7.32 6.27
N ARG A 50 -2.88 7.51 6.82
CA ARG A 50 -1.81 6.49 6.72
C ARG A 50 -2.24 5.16 7.34
N ALA A 51 -2.82 5.20 8.54
CA ALA A 51 -3.31 4.00 9.21
C ALA A 51 -4.44 3.31 8.42
N GLN A 52 -5.37 4.08 7.86
CA GLN A 52 -6.43 3.54 7.01
C GLN A 52 -5.90 2.92 5.71
N ILE A 53 -4.90 3.53 5.09
CA ILE A 53 -4.24 2.99 3.90
C ILE A 53 -3.56 1.66 4.22
N VAL A 54 -2.76 1.62 5.29
CA VAL A 54 -2.08 0.40 5.74
C VAL A 54 -3.09 -0.72 6.01
N ARG A 55 -4.10 -0.46 6.84
CA ARG A 55 -5.14 -1.43 7.15
C ARG A 55 -5.87 -1.91 5.89
N GLY A 56 -6.28 -0.98 5.04
CA GLY A 56 -6.99 -1.32 3.80
C GLY A 56 -6.17 -2.20 2.85
N ILE A 57 -4.86 -1.97 2.74
CA ILE A 57 -3.97 -2.81 1.92
C ILE A 57 -3.79 -4.19 2.54
N VAL A 58 -3.55 -4.27 3.85
CA VAL A 58 -3.37 -5.55 4.56
C VAL A 58 -4.63 -6.41 4.44
N ASP A 59 -5.79 -5.82 4.73
CA ASP A 59 -7.08 -6.51 4.69
C ASP A 59 -7.40 -6.99 3.26
N LYS A 60 -7.28 -6.12 2.25
CA LYS A 60 -7.61 -6.49 0.85
C LYS A 60 -6.56 -7.37 0.16
N SER A 61 -5.35 -7.45 0.69
CA SER A 61 -4.31 -8.35 0.20
C SER A 61 -4.33 -9.71 0.92
N ASN A 62 -5.30 -9.95 1.80
CA ASN A 62 -5.39 -11.15 2.64
C ASN A 62 -4.07 -11.43 3.40
N GLY A 63 -3.40 -10.37 3.87
CA GLY A 63 -2.13 -10.49 4.58
C GLY A 63 -0.90 -10.77 3.71
N ALA A 64 -1.01 -10.79 2.37
CA ALA A 64 0.13 -10.95 1.47
C ALA A 64 1.19 -9.84 1.62
N ILE A 65 0.80 -8.68 2.16
CA ILE A 65 1.69 -7.64 2.64
C ILE A 65 1.39 -7.38 4.11
N SER A 66 2.41 -7.41 4.96
CA SER A 66 2.28 -7.04 6.38
C SER A 66 2.29 -5.52 6.57
N PRO A 67 1.76 -5.01 7.70
CA PRO A 67 1.85 -3.58 8.03
C PRO A 67 3.29 -3.03 8.03
N SER A 68 4.25 -3.82 8.52
CA SER A 68 5.67 -3.43 8.60
C SER A 68 6.37 -3.35 7.23
N SER A 69 5.78 -3.97 6.20
CA SER A 69 6.25 -3.90 4.82
C SER A 69 5.76 -2.67 4.05
N ILE A 70 4.91 -1.83 4.65
CA ILE A 70 4.37 -0.62 4.02
C ILE A 70 5.05 0.61 4.61
N ARG A 71 5.72 1.39 3.75
CA ARG A 71 6.44 2.61 4.14
C ARG A 71 5.90 3.82 3.37
N PHE A 72 5.82 4.95 4.07
CA PHE A 72 5.47 6.23 3.46
C PHE A 72 6.72 7.07 3.28
N LYS A 73 6.98 7.52 2.05
CA LYS A 73 8.04 8.50 1.76
C LYS A 73 7.43 9.90 1.81
N ALA A 74 7.81 10.67 2.83
CA ALA A 74 7.29 12.02 3.07
C ALA A 74 8.32 13.13 2.80
N GLU A 75 9.60 12.78 2.67
CA GLU A 75 10.74 13.68 2.47
C GLU A 75 11.69 13.07 1.41
#